data_AF-A0AAE0CMX8-F1
#
_entry.id   AF-A0AAE0CMX8-F1
#
_cell.length_a   1.000
_cell.length_b   1.000
_cell.length_c   1.000
_cell.angle_alpha   90.00
_cell.angle_beta   90.00
_cell.angle_gamma   90.00
#
_symmetry.space_group_name_H-M   'P 1'
#
loop_
_entity.id
_entity.type
_entity.pdbx_description
1 polymer ?
#
loop_
_entity_poly.entity_id
_entity_poly.type
_entity_poly.pdbx_seq_one_letter_code
_entity_poly.pdbx_strand_id
1 'polypeptide(L)'
;MEEIEYSPSSPSSSSGSFKLYDQLKLQEFEDKYVITSVESPDQGFSIGRRDGNLELLNDDNCTGNLLRTSTIYGVAGTIRLLAGTYLLVISSQKEVGTFLGFPVFRVMSMRFLSCNEDLRFSTSQEKKDEAYFMSLLKIVEGTPGLYYSYATDITLNLQRRFKLAEGWTTKPIWKQADPRFVWNKNLLDELIECKLDGFILPLVQGNILKFKNSLCFLFNIFVLSVFKCTVACIYFHSME
;
A
#
# COMPACT_ATOMS: atom_id res chain seq x y z
N MET A 1 28.58 53.69 0.00
CA MET A 1 27.82 52.69 -0.77
C MET A 1 28.37 51.34 -0.34
N GLU A 2 27.76 50.74 0.67
CA GLU A 2 28.05 49.38 1.12
C GLU A 2 27.13 48.42 0.35
N GLU A 3 27.71 47.44 -0.33
CA GLU A 3 26.98 46.33 -0.92
C GLU A 3 26.62 45.33 0.18
N ILE A 4 25.32 45.09 0.36
CA ILE A 4 24.79 44.09 1.30
C ILE A 4 24.73 42.75 0.55
N GLU A 5 25.63 41.83 0.91
CA GLU A 5 25.59 40.43 0.49
C GLU A 5 24.38 39.73 1.12
N TYR A 6 23.34 39.47 0.31
CA TYR A 6 22.18 38.68 0.72
C TYR A 6 22.54 37.19 0.70
N SER A 7 22.87 36.63 1.86
CA SER A 7 22.96 35.18 2.07
C SER A 7 21.54 34.58 2.03
N PRO A 8 21.27 33.52 1.26
CA PRO A 8 19.96 32.86 1.31
C PRO A 8 19.87 32.04 2.60
N SER A 9 19.18 32.61 3.59
CA SER A 9 18.73 31.92 4.79
C SER A 9 17.83 30.74 4.41
N SER A 10 18.20 29.54 4.85
CA SER A 10 17.38 28.33 4.78
C SER A 10 16.01 28.58 5.44
N PRO A 11 14.89 28.34 4.75
CA PRO A 11 13.61 28.40 5.43
C PRO A 11 13.48 27.19 6.35
N SER A 12 13.65 27.41 7.64
CA SER A 12 13.11 26.55 8.70
C SER A 12 11.58 26.64 8.66
N SER A 13 10.95 25.84 7.80
CA SER A 13 9.50 25.64 7.85
C SER A 13 9.22 24.24 8.35
N SER A 14 8.69 24.16 9.57
CA SER A 14 7.98 23.00 10.12
C SER A 14 6.68 22.77 9.33
N SER A 15 6.80 22.44 8.04
CA SER A 15 5.70 22.00 7.18
C SER A 15 5.62 20.50 7.31
N GLY A 16 4.69 20.00 8.12
CA GLY A 16 4.47 18.56 8.33
C GLY A 16 4.19 17.87 6.99
N SER A 17 5.24 17.32 6.37
CA SER A 17 5.10 16.51 5.18
C SER A 17 4.40 15.22 5.57
N PHE A 18 3.35 14.86 4.85
CA PHE A 18 2.68 13.57 5.04
C PHE A 18 3.67 12.42 4.83
N LYS A 19 3.84 11.56 5.84
CA LYS A 19 4.79 10.43 5.83
C LYS A 19 4.02 9.11 5.81
N LEU A 20 4.30 8.26 4.83
CA LEU A 20 3.87 6.85 4.85
C LEU A 20 4.77 6.05 5.78
N TYR A 21 4.19 5.06 6.46
CA TYR A 21 4.97 4.12 7.27
C TYR A 21 5.65 3.06 6.40
N ASP A 22 6.96 2.94 6.53
CA ASP A 22 7.81 2.08 5.72
C ASP A 22 8.06 0.70 6.33
N GLN A 23 8.10 0.64 7.67
CA GLN A 23 8.23 -0.59 8.44
C GLN A 23 7.04 -0.76 9.36
N LEU A 24 6.23 -1.77 9.07
CA LEU A 24 5.04 -2.11 9.82
C LEU A 24 5.25 -3.43 10.56
N LYS A 25 4.78 -3.47 11.80
CA LYS A 25 4.75 -4.67 12.62
C LYS A 25 3.34 -5.24 12.58
N LEU A 26 3.23 -6.50 12.17
CA LEU A 26 1.99 -7.26 12.18
C LEU A 26 2.01 -8.22 13.36
N GLN A 27 1.04 -8.08 14.24
CA GLN A 27 0.80 -8.95 15.37
C GLN A 27 -0.50 -9.73 15.12
N GLU A 28 -0.37 -11.04 15.05
CA GLU A 28 -1.48 -11.96 14.84
C GLU A 28 -1.91 -12.46 16.22
N PHE A 29 -3.10 -12.06 16.66
CA PHE A 29 -3.76 -12.59 17.86
C PHE A 29 -4.77 -13.66 17.47
N GLU A 30 -5.32 -14.38 18.46
CA GLU A 30 -6.41 -15.36 18.23
C GLU A 30 -7.67 -14.73 17.65
N ASP A 31 -8.00 -13.50 18.07
CA ASP A 31 -9.27 -12.83 17.73
C ASP A 31 -9.12 -11.67 16.75
N LYS A 32 -7.89 -11.19 16.51
CA LYS A 32 -7.63 -9.98 15.70
C LYS A 32 -6.24 -9.96 15.09
N TYR A 33 -6.04 -9.12 14.09
CA TYR A 33 -4.72 -8.73 13.61
C TYR A 33 -4.48 -7.26 13.95
N VAL A 34 -3.31 -6.94 14.48
CA VAL A 34 -2.90 -5.58 14.82
C VAL A 34 -1.72 -5.19 13.96
N ILE A 35 -1.83 -4.07 13.27
CA ILE A 35 -0.78 -3.50 12.43
C ILE A 35 -0.38 -2.17 13.02
N THR A 36 0.89 -2.05 13.41
CA THR A 36 1.47 -0.84 14.01
C THR A 36 2.69 -0.40 13.23
N SER A 37 2.95 0.90 13.24
CA SER A 37 4.22 1.42 12.74
C SER A 37 5.35 1.08 13.71
N VAL A 38 6.52 0.69 13.19
CA VAL A 38 7.72 0.44 14.01
C VAL A 38 8.26 1.73 14.61
N GLU A 39 8.14 2.85 13.89
CA GLU A 39 8.60 4.17 14.34
C GLU A 39 7.64 4.83 15.34
N SER A 40 6.35 4.50 15.26
CA SER A 40 5.30 5.09 16.09
C SER A 40 4.29 4.01 16.48
N PRO A 41 4.55 3.26 17.56
CA PRO A 41 3.71 2.12 17.94
C PRO A 41 2.27 2.52 18.28
N ASP A 42 2.06 3.77 18.68
CA ASP A 42 0.74 4.34 18.99
C ASP A 42 -0.12 4.56 17.72
N GLN A 43 0.51 4.58 16.55
CA GLN A 43 -0.17 4.69 15.27
C GLN A 43 -0.29 3.32 14.62
N GLY A 44 -1.52 2.83 14.58
CA GLY A 44 -1.86 1.52 14.04
C GLY A 44 -3.35 1.37 13.82
N PHE A 45 -3.72 0.18 13.37
CA PHE A 45 -5.09 -0.25 13.29
C PHE A 45 -5.18 -1.74 13.61
N SER A 46 -6.36 -2.17 14.04
CA SER A 46 -6.69 -3.57 14.25
C SER A 46 -7.81 -3.99 13.31
N ILE A 47 -7.77 -5.25 12.88
CA ILE A 47 -8.86 -5.89 12.16
C ILE A 47 -9.33 -7.12 12.94
N GLY A 48 -10.62 -7.17 13.26
CA GLY A 48 -11.22 -8.31 13.96
C GLY A 48 -11.30 -9.53 13.05
N ARG A 49 -10.97 -10.73 13.56
CA ARG A 49 -11.09 -11.98 12.80
C ARG A 49 -12.54 -12.46 12.63
N ARG A 50 -13.42 -12.01 13.53
CA ARG A 50 -14.87 -12.29 13.50
C ARG A 50 -15.58 -11.37 12.52
N ASP A 51 -15.57 -10.07 12.81
CA ASP A 51 -16.37 -9.10 12.06
C ASP A 51 -15.68 -8.61 10.77
N GLY A 52 -14.36 -8.79 10.66
CA GLY A 52 -13.58 -8.28 9.53
C GLY A 52 -13.46 -6.75 9.49
N ASN A 53 -13.95 -6.04 10.51
CA ASN A 53 -13.96 -4.58 10.57
C ASN A 53 -12.59 -4.02 10.98
N LEU A 54 -12.23 -2.89 10.34
CA LEU A 54 -11.04 -2.10 10.65
C LEU A 54 -11.34 -1.05 11.71
N GLU A 55 -10.56 -1.07 12.79
CA GLU A 55 -10.63 -0.09 13.88
C GLU A 55 -9.26 0.54 14.12
N LEU A 56 -9.23 1.82 14.49
CA LEU A 56 -7.97 2.49 14.87
C LEU A 56 -7.42 1.91 16.17
N LEU A 57 -6.10 1.97 16.34
CA LEU A 57 -5.45 1.48 17.55
C LEU A 57 -5.90 2.29 18.78
N ASN A 58 -6.42 1.60 19.78
CA ASN A 58 -6.65 2.09 21.15
C ASN A 58 -5.78 1.30 22.14
N ASP A 59 -5.50 1.84 23.33
CA ASP A 59 -4.63 1.21 24.35
C ASP A 59 -5.04 -0.23 24.72
N ASP A 60 -6.33 -0.58 24.61
CA ASP A 60 -6.86 -1.91 24.89
C ASP A 60 -6.62 -2.95 23.76
N ASN A 61 -6.11 -2.52 22.60
CA ASN A 61 -6.01 -3.37 21.42
C ASN A 61 -4.88 -4.41 21.49
N CYS A 62 -3.97 -4.30 22.46
CA CYS A 62 -2.90 -5.26 22.71
C CYS A 62 -3.28 -6.38 23.70
N THR A 63 -4.50 -6.36 24.24
CA THR A 63 -4.97 -7.36 25.20
C THR A 63 -5.44 -8.62 24.48
N GLY A 64 -4.65 -9.70 24.57
CA GLY A 64 -4.98 -11.01 23.99
C GLY A 64 -3.77 -11.94 23.86
N ASN A 65 -4.03 -13.20 23.49
CA ASN A 65 -2.97 -14.17 23.20
C ASN A 65 -2.29 -13.86 21.85
N LEU A 66 -1.06 -13.37 21.91
CA LEU A 66 -0.23 -13.13 20.73
C LEU A 66 0.27 -14.47 20.18
N LEU A 67 -0.17 -14.84 18.99
CA LEU A 67 0.25 -16.08 18.32
C LEU A 67 1.57 -15.89 17.58
N ARG A 68 1.65 -14.81 16.80
CA ARG A 68 2.79 -14.56 15.92
C ARG A 68 3.01 -13.07 15.75
N THR A 69 4.27 -12.69 15.67
CA THR A 69 4.68 -11.35 15.23
C THR A 69 5.50 -11.48 13.95
N SER A 70 5.18 -10.68 12.94
CA SER A 70 5.92 -10.61 11.67
C SER A 70 6.14 -9.16 11.27
N THR A 71 7.18 -8.89 10.49
CA THR A 71 7.37 -7.57 9.87
C THR A 71 6.74 -7.59 8.48
N ILE A 72 6.01 -6.53 8.13
CA ILE A 72 5.44 -6.31 6.81
C ILE A 72 5.89 -4.96 6.29
N TYR A 73 5.89 -4.80 4.96
CA TYR A 73 6.38 -3.60 4.29
C TYR A 73 5.24 -2.70 3.79
N GLY A 74 4.00 -3.10 4.00
CA GLY A 74 2.84 -2.32 3.59
C GLY A 74 1.56 -3.15 3.61
N VAL A 75 0.44 -2.44 3.61
CA VAL A 75 -0.90 -3.01 3.46
C VAL A 75 -1.37 -2.69 2.06
N ALA A 76 -1.56 -3.71 1.24
CA ALA A 76 -2.01 -3.53 -0.13
C ALA A 76 -3.53 -3.33 -0.21
N GLY A 77 -4.27 -3.79 0.79
CA GLY A 77 -5.70 -3.51 0.93
C GLY A 77 -6.47 -4.63 1.60
N THR A 78 -7.79 -4.51 1.62
CA THR A 78 -8.73 -5.53 2.09
C THR A 78 -9.67 -5.96 0.97
N ILE A 79 -10.19 -7.17 1.06
CA ILE A 79 -11.22 -7.68 0.17
C ILE A 79 -12.24 -8.48 0.98
N ARG A 80 -13.52 -8.21 0.75
CA ARG A 80 -14.63 -8.95 1.38
C ARG A 80 -15.10 -10.05 0.44
N LEU A 81 -15.06 -11.29 0.92
CA LEU A 81 -15.60 -12.47 0.24
C LEU A 81 -16.81 -13.00 1.03
N LEU A 82 -17.34 -14.16 0.61
CA LEU A 82 -18.50 -14.78 1.26
C LEU A 82 -18.22 -15.20 2.71
N ALA A 83 -17.03 -15.76 2.95
CA ALA A 83 -16.62 -16.25 4.27
C ALA A 83 -16.19 -15.17 5.27
N GLY A 84 -15.85 -13.98 4.79
CA GLY A 84 -15.26 -12.93 5.62
C GLY A 84 -14.34 -11.98 4.86
N THR A 85 -13.65 -11.15 5.62
CA THR A 85 -12.70 -10.16 5.10
C THR A 85 -11.30 -10.75 5.05
N TYR A 86 -10.60 -10.49 3.95
CA TYR A 86 -9.23 -10.88 3.74
C TYR A 86 -8.35 -9.65 3.62
N LEU A 87 -7.28 -9.63 4.39
CA LEU A 87 -6.31 -8.54 4.41
C LEU A 87 -5.09 -8.91 3.57
N LEU A 88 -4.79 -8.14 2.53
CA LEU A 88 -3.61 -8.33 1.69
C LEU A 88 -2.44 -7.50 2.23
N VAL A 89 -1.38 -8.19 2.66
CA VAL A 89 -0.17 -7.57 3.20
C VAL A 89 1.06 -7.89 2.36
N ILE A 90 2.00 -6.95 2.30
CA ILE A 90 3.28 -7.11 1.61
C ILE A 90 4.29 -7.69 2.58
N SER A 91 4.64 -8.97 2.40
CA SER A 91 5.58 -9.70 3.27
C SER A 91 7.04 -9.48 2.88
N SER A 92 7.31 -9.16 1.61
CA SER A 92 8.67 -8.90 1.13
C SER A 92 8.68 -7.89 -0.01
N GLN A 93 9.68 -7.01 0.04
CA GLN A 93 9.98 -6.04 -1.01
C GLN A 93 11.48 -6.06 -1.37
N LYS A 94 11.81 -5.50 -2.53
CA LYS A 94 13.19 -5.28 -2.98
C LYS A 94 13.32 -3.87 -3.56
N GLU A 95 14.30 -3.11 -3.11
CA GLU A 95 14.63 -1.83 -3.74
C GLU A 95 15.16 -2.07 -5.16
N VAL A 96 14.50 -1.47 -6.15
CA VAL A 96 14.83 -1.65 -7.56
C VAL A 96 15.43 -0.42 -8.19
N GLY A 97 15.45 0.73 -7.52
CA GLY A 97 16.06 1.97 -8.01
C GLY A 97 15.49 3.21 -7.35
N THR A 98 15.83 4.38 -7.91
CA THR A 98 15.31 5.66 -7.44
C THR A 98 14.53 6.36 -8.55
N PHE A 99 13.30 6.77 -8.27
CA PHE A 99 12.49 7.61 -9.15
C PHE A 99 12.52 9.03 -8.59
N LEU A 100 13.12 9.94 -9.37
CA LEU A 100 13.20 11.36 -9.01
C LEU A 100 13.90 11.64 -7.66
N GLY A 101 14.90 10.83 -7.34
CA GLY A 101 15.66 10.91 -6.09
C GLY A 101 15.09 10.08 -4.94
N PHE A 102 13.87 9.55 -5.07
CA PHE A 102 13.22 8.74 -4.04
C PHE A 102 13.33 7.24 -4.34
N PRO A 103 13.57 6.39 -3.34
CA PRO A 103 13.69 4.95 -3.54
C PRO A 103 12.35 4.35 -4.00
N VAL A 104 12.43 3.40 -4.94
CA VAL A 104 11.31 2.63 -5.47
C VAL A 104 11.54 1.17 -5.15
N PHE A 105 10.48 0.57 -4.63
CA PHE A 105 10.46 -0.80 -4.19
C PHE A 105 9.59 -1.63 -5.12
N ARG A 106 10.05 -2.86 -5.37
CA ARG A 106 9.29 -3.90 -6.04
C ARG A 106 8.76 -4.87 -5.00
N VAL A 107 7.49 -5.20 -5.09
CA VAL A 107 6.88 -6.26 -4.30
C VAL A 107 7.48 -7.60 -4.74
N MET A 108 8.03 -8.34 -3.78
CA MET A 108 8.59 -9.68 -3.99
C MET A 108 7.63 -10.77 -3.55
N SER A 109 6.90 -10.54 -2.45
CA SER A 109 5.88 -11.46 -1.94
C SER A 109 4.78 -10.69 -1.21
N MET A 110 3.56 -11.16 -1.40
CA MET A 110 2.37 -10.74 -0.67
C MET A 110 1.70 -11.98 -0.09
N ARG A 111 0.86 -11.77 0.92
CA ARG A 111 0.03 -12.82 1.50
C ARG A 111 -1.32 -12.26 1.93
N PHE A 112 -2.37 -13.06 1.76
CA PHE A 112 -3.67 -12.80 2.37
C PHE A 112 -3.72 -13.35 3.79
N LEU A 113 -4.28 -12.56 4.69
CA LEU A 113 -4.63 -12.95 6.05
C LEU A 113 -6.14 -13.09 6.12
N SER A 114 -6.63 -14.27 6.48
CA SER A 114 -8.06 -14.55 6.57
C SER A 114 -8.64 -14.11 7.92
N CYS A 115 -9.80 -13.45 7.86
CA CYS A 115 -10.67 -13.13 9.00
C CYS A 115 -11.97 -13.92 8.83
N ASN A 116 -11.89 -15.24 8.97
CA ASN A 116 -12.98 -16.17 8.62
C ASN A 116 -13.44 -17.01 9.80
N GLU A 117 -13.73 -16.40 10.93
CA GLU A 117 -14.18 -17.18 12.09
C GLU A 117 -15.58 -17.79 11.88
N ASP A 118 -16.37 -17.21 10.97
CA ASP A 118 -17.77 -17.59 10.68
C ASP A 118 -17.95 -18.77 9.69
N LEU A 119 -16.88 -19.27 9.07
CA LEU A 119 -16.92 -20.44 8.17
C LEU A 119 -17.48 -21.72 8.83
N ARG A 120 -17.59 -21.73 10.16
CA ARG A 120 -18.15 -22.84 10.93
C ARG A 120 -19.63 -23.06 10.63
N PHE A 121 -20.37 -22.02 10.25
CA PHE A 121 -21.82 -22.08 10.00
C PHE A 121 -22.20 -22.07 8.51
N SER A 122 -21.23 -21.93 7.61
CA SER A 122 -21.49 -21.87 6.18
C SER A 122 -21.97 -23.20 5.60
N THR A 123 -22.88 -23.10 4.63
CA THR A 123 -23.42 -24.22 3.87
C THR A 123 -22.34 -24.92 3.04
N SER A 124 -22.60 -26.17 2.63
CA SER A 124 -21.67 -26.93 1.79
C SER A 124 -21.40 -26.26 0.43
N GLN A 125 -22.31 -25.42 -0.05
CA GLN A 125 -22.14 -24.68 -1.30
C GLN A 125 -21.20 -23.48 -1.10
N GLU A 126 -21.43 -22.67 -0.06
CA GLU A 126 -20.55 -21.55 0.31
C GLU A 126 -19.11 -22.01 0.53
N LYS A 127 -18.91 -23.20 1.14
CA LYS A 127 -17.56 -23.77 1.31
C LYS A 127 -16.87 -24.10 -0.03
N LYS A 128 -17.62 -24.50 -1.06
CA LYS A 128 -17.06 -24.75 -2.39
C LYS A 128 -16.73 -23.46 -3.12
N ASP A 129 -17.62 -22.48 -3.04
CA ASP A 129 -17.43 -21.18 -3.67
C ASP A 129 -16.26 -20.43 -3.01
N GLU A 130 -16.14 -20.54 -1.70
CA GLU A 130 -15.00 -19.98 -0.95
C GLU A 130 -13.67 -20.64 -1.35
N ALA A 131 -13.65 -21.97 -1.53
CA ALA A 131 -12.46 -22.67 -2.00
C ALA A 131 -12.05 -22.18 -3.41
N TYR A 132 -13.03 -21.87 -4.26
CA TYR A 132 -12.77 -21.27 -5.57
C TYR A 132 -12.21 -19.85 -5.43
N PHE A 133 -12.81 -18.98 -4.62
CA PHE A 133 -12.27 -17.62 -4.40
C PHE A 133 -10.86 -17.64 -3.81
N MET A 134 -10.58 -18.55 -2.88
CA MET A 134 -9.23 -18.75 -2.35
C MET A 134 -8.21 -19.12 -3.44
N SER A 135 -8.63 -19.88 -4.45
CA SER A 135 -7.77 -20.19 -5.60
C SER A 135 -7.45 -18.94 -6.44
N LEU A 136 -8.42 -18.03 -6.59
CA LEU A 136 -8.21 -16.75 -7.27
C LEU A 136 -7.30 -15.82 -6.47
N LEU A 137 -7.47 -15.75 -5.15
CA LEU A 137 -6.59 -14.97 -4.28
C LEU A 137 -5.13 -15.43 -4.38
N LYS A 138 -4.88 -16.74 -4.48
CA LYS A 138 -3.52 -17.26 -4.73
C LYS A 138 -2.91 -16.77 -6.05
N ILE A 139 -3.72 -16.59 -7.08
CA ILE A 139 -3.25 -16.00 -8.35
C ILE A 139 -2.88 -14.53 -8.14
N VAL A 140 -3.70 -13.79 -7.37
CA VAL A 140 -3.45 -12.39 -7.04
C VAL A 140 -2.15 -12.23 -6.24
N GLU A 141 -1.87 -13.10 -5.25
CA GLU A 141 -0.60 -13.12 -4.51
C GLU A 141 0.61 -13.29 -5.42
N GLY A 142 0.47 -14.07 -6.49
CA GLY A 142 1.51 -14.35 -7.47
C GLY A 142 1.73 -13.24 -8.51
N THR A 143 0.98 -12.14 -8.45
CA THR A 143 1.05 -11.08 -9.47
C THR A 143 2.45 -10.45 -9.53
N PRO A 144 3.20 -10.62 -10.63
CA PRO A 144 4.53 -10.06 -10.73
C PRO A 144 4.50 -8.59 -11.17
N GLY A 145 5.59 -7.88 -10.87
CA GLY A 145 5.83 -6.55 -11.42
C GLY A 145 5.01 -5.45 -10.75
N LEU A 146 4.70 -5.59 -9.46
CA LEU A 146 4.12 -4.52 -8.65
C LEU A 146 5.23 -3.67 -8.03
N TYR A 147 5.07 -2.35 -8.13
CA TYR A 147 6.03 -1.35 -7.65
C TYR A 147 5.34 -0.28 -6.82
N TYR A 148 6.08 0.34 -5.91
CA TYR A 148 5.63 1.46 -5.10
C TYR A 148 6.81 2.27 -4.54
N SER A 149 6.51 3.42 -3.93
CA SER A 149 7.46 4.19 -3.15
C SER A 149 6.76 4.80 -1.94
N TYR A 150 7.45 4.87 -0.80
CA TYR A 150 6.92 5.50 0.41
C TYR A 150 6.95 7.03 0.35
N ALA A 151 7.82 7.60 -0.50
CA ALA A 151 8.14 9.02 -0.48
C ALA A 151 7.62 9.78 -1.70
N THR A 152 7.25 9.08 -2.78
CA THR A 152 6.75 9.72 -4.00
C THR A 152 5.66 8.91 -4.65
N ASP A 153 4.75 9.60 -5.31
CA ASP A 153 3.84 8.97 -6.25
C ASP A 153 4.60 8.57 -7.52
N ILE A 154 4.56 7.28 -7.85
CA ILE A 154 5.17 6.71 -9.05
C ILE A 154 4.21 6.63 -10.23
N THR A 155 2.93 6.99 -10.05
CA THR A 155 1.93 7.04 -11.15
C THR A 155 2.03 8.31 -11.99
N LEU A 156 2.74 9.33 -11.50
CA LEU A 156 2.82 10.62 -12.17
C LEU A 156 3.86 10.66 -13.28
N ASN A 157 3.43 11.12 -14.45
CA ASN A 157 4.34 11.55 -15.52
C ASN A 157 5.07 12.83 -15.12
N LEU A 158 6.35 12.92 -15.53
CA LEU A 158 7.23 14.05 -15.23
C LEU A 158 6.61 15.42 -15.57
N GLN A 159 5.86 15.50 -16.67
CA GLN A 159 5.14 16.72 -17.09
C GLN A 159 4.06 17.17 -16.09
N ARG A 160 3.32 16.24 -15.47
CA ARG A 160 2.32 16.60 -14.45
C ARG A 160 3.02 17.08 -13.18
N ARG A 161 4.16 16.48 -12.83
CA ARG A 161 4.94 16.88 -11.64
C ARG A 161 5.41 18.33 -11.71
N PHE A 162 5.89 18.79 -12.86
CA PHE A 162 6.31 20.19 -13.04
C PHE A 162 5.15 21.20 -12.89
N LYS A 163 3.90 20.77 -13.09
CA LYS A 163 2.71 21.63 -12.89
C LYS A 163 2.22 21.70 -11.44
N LEU A 164 2.76 20.88 -10.53
CA LEU A 164 2.25 20.65 -9.18
C LEU A 164 3.15 21.25 -8.07
N ALA A 165 3.97 22.25 -8.38
CA ALA A 165 5.08 22.69 -7.52
C ALA A 165 4.70 23.34 -6.18
N GLU A 166 3.44 23.71 -5.93
CA GLU A 166 3.04 24.33 -4.65
C GLU A 166 2.00 23.48 -3.89
N GLY A 167 2.35 23.05 -2.66
CA GLY A 167 1.43 22.42 -1.71
C GLY A 167 1.30 20.89 -1.76
N TRP A 168 2.19 20.20 -2.47
CA TRP A 168 2.08 18.76 -2.74
C TRP A 168 2.47 17.85 -1.55
N THR A 169 3.36 18.34 -0.67
CA THR A 169 3.86 17.59 0.50
C THR A 169 2.84 17.42 1.63
N THR A 170 1.69 18.09 1.58
CA THR A 170 0.68 18.04 2.66
C THR A 170 -0.43 17.02 2.42
N LYS A 171 -0.56 16.49 1.20
CA LYS A 171 -1.60 15.50 0.86
C LYS A 171 -1.05 14.08 0.92
N PRO A 172 -1.88 13.08 1.25
CA PRO A 172 -1.47 11.69 1.18
C PRO A 172 -1.24 11.26 -0.27
N ILE A 173 -0.26 10.37 -0.49
CA ILE A 173 0.18 9.95 -1.83
C ILE A 173 -0.97 9.34 -2.63
N TRP A 174 -1.85 8.58 -1.98
CA TRP A 174 -2.98 7.93 -2.63
C TRP A 174 -4.03 8.90 -3.21
N LYS A 175 -4.21 10.10 -2.61
CA LYS A 175 -5.12 11.14 -3.14
C LYS A 175 -4.57 11.82 -4.39
N GLN A 176 -3.28 11.68 -4.64
CA GLN A 176 -2.56 12.33 -5.73
C GLN A 176 -2.31 11.38 -6.90
N ALA A 177 -2.33 10.08 -6.62
CA ALA A 177 -2.16 9.02 -7.59
C ALA A 177 -3.22 9.09 -8.71
N ASP A 178 -2.79 8.88 -9.95
CA ASP A 178 -3.72 8.72 -11.05
C ASP A 178 -4.42 7.35 -10.89
N PRO A 179 -5.73 7.32 -10.65
CA PRO A 179 -6.45 6.09 -10.34
C PRO A 179 -6.41 5.06 -11.47
N ARG A 180 -6.04 5.44 -12.70
CA ARG A 180 -5.91 4.54 -13.85
C ARG A 180 -4.70 3.61 -13.76
N PHE A 181 -3.71 3.97 -12.94
CA PHE A 181 -2.45 3.26 -12.81
C PHE A 181 -2.29 2.58 -11.45
N VAL A 182 -3.22 2.82 -10.51
CA VAL A 182 -3.26 2.17 -9.20
C VAL A 182 -3.90 0.79 -9.35
N TRP A 183 -3.08 -0.26 -9.21
CA TRP A 183 -3.48 -1.66 -9.34
C TRP A 183 -4.44 -2.09 -8.21
N ASN A 184 -4.14 -1.72 -6.97
CA ASN A 184 -4.90 -2.10 -5.78
C ASN A 184 -6.03 -1.12 -5.44
N LYS A 185 -6.48 -0.27 -6.36
CA LYS A 185 -7.44 0.80 -6.07
C LYS A 185 -8.68 0.30 -5.30
N ASN A 186 -9.31 -0.74 -5.80
CA ASN A 186 -10.54 -1.30 -5.20
C ASN A 186 -10.29 -1.97 -3.85
N LEU A 187 -9.04 -2.37 -3.57
CA LEU A 187 -8.67 -2.97 -2.28
C LEU A 187 -8.42 -1.89 -1.20
N LEU A 188 -8.25 -0.64 -1.61
CA LEU A 188 -7.95 0.47 -0.70
C LEU A 188 -9.21 1.17 -0.16
N ASP A 189 -10.38 0.92 -0.74
CA ASP A 189 -11.61 1.65 -0.43
C ASP A 189 -11.95 1.58 1.08
N GLU A 190 -11.87 0.40 1.68
CA GLU A 190 -12.15 0.22 3.12
C GLU A 190 -11.13 0.97 4.01
N LEU A 191 -9.85 0.97 3.63
CA LEU A 191 -8.83 1.74 4.36
C LEU A 191 -9.05 3.25 4.24
N ILE A 192 -9.52 3.71 3.08
CA ILE A 192 -9.86 5.11 2.83
C ILE A 192 -11.04 5.54 3.71
N GLU A 193 -12.08 4.72 3.80
CA GLU A 193 -13.24 4.97 4.64
C GLU A 193 -12.86 5.05 6.13
N CYS A 194 -11.96 4.19 6.59
CA CYS A 194 -11.41 4.20 7.95
C CYS A 194 -10.37 5.31 8.20
N LYS A 195 -10.11 6.20 7.23
CA LYS A 195 -9.16 7.31 7.33
C LYS A 195 -7.72 6.87 7.66
N LEU A 196 -7.32 5.69 7.20
CA LEU A 196 -5.98 5.12 7.42
C LEU A 196 -4.96 5.68 6.42
N ASP A 197 -4.95 7.00 6.22
CA ASP A 197 -4.15 7.67 5.19
C ASP A 197 -2.68 7.21 5.19
N GLY A 198 -2.06 7.06 6.37
CA GLY A 198 -0.65 6.67 6.56
C GLY A 198 -0.29 5.24 6.20
N PHE A 199 -1.29 4.37 6.01
CA PHE A 199 -1.12 2.95 5.67
C PHE A 199 -1.50 2.64 4.21
N ILE A 200 -2.16 3.58 3.53
CA ILE A 200 -2.64 3.40 2.15
C ILE A 200 -1.48 3.53 1.19
N LEU A 201 -1.10 2.40 0.59
CA LEU A 201 0.02 2.31 -0.33
C LEU A 201 -0.46 2.01 -1.76
N PRO A 202 -0.45 2.98 -2.68
CA PRO A 202 -0.81 2.71 -4.07
C PRO A 202 0.27 1.88 -4.76
N LEU A 203 -0.14 0.73 -5.30
CA LEU A 203 0.71 -0.18 -6.07
C LEU A 203 0.51 0.06 -7.56
N VAL A 204 1.59 0.02 -8.33
CA VAL A 204 1.54 0.14 -9.80
C VAL A 204 2.09 -1.14 -10.43
N GLN A 205 1.33 -1.71 -11.36
CA GLN A 205 1.77 -2.87 -12.12
C GLN A 205 2.51 -2.44 -13.39
N GLY A 206 3.73 -2.91 -13.58
CA GLY A 206 4.50 -2.61 -14.78
C GLY A 206 5.87 -3.27 -14.83
N ASN A 207 6.82 -2.59 -15.46
CA ASN A 207 8.22 -2.96 -15.44
C ASN A 207 9.07 -1.71 -15.28
N ILE A 208 10.15 -1.80 -14.51
CA ILE A 208 11.13 -0.76 -14.33
C ILE A 208 12.40 -1.18 -15.05
N LEU A 209 12.64 -0.57 -16.21
CA LEU A 209 13.88 -0.75 -16.97
C LEU A 209 14.90 0.29 -16.51
N LYS A 210 16.03 -0.18 -15.98
CA LYS A 210 17.20 0.67 -15.72
C LYS A 210 18.14 0.62 -16.92
N PHE A 211 18.22 1.73 -17.66
CA PHE A 211 19.28 1.91 -18.65
C PHE A 211 20.48 2.58 -17.98
N LYS A 212 21.56 1.82 -17.74
CA LYS A 212 22.88 2.40 -17.44
C LYS A 212 23.55 2.74 -18.76
N ASN A 213 23.58 4.01 -19.15
CA ASN A 213 24.40 4.49 -20.26
C ASN A 213 25.56 5.34 -19.73
N SER A 214 26.79 4.98 -20.06
CA SER A 214 28.04 5.61 -19.58
C SER A 214 28.28 7.04 -20.07
N LEU A 215 27.40 7.61 -20.91
CA LEU A 215 27.55 8.94 -21.52
C LEU A 215 26.59 10.02 -20.98
N CYS A 216 25.76 9.71 -19.98
CA CYS A 216 24.86 10.70 -19.37
C CYS A 216 24.80 10.48 -17.86
N PHE A 217 25.60 11.22 -17.11
CA PHE A 217 25.60 11.19 -15.64
C PHE A 217 24.32 11.76 -14.98
N LEU A 218 23.25 12.07 -15.72
CA LEU A 218 22.12 12.83 -15.16
C LEU A 218 20.69 12.34 -15.45
N PHE A 219 20.45 11.29 -16.23
CA PHE A 219 19.07 10.84 -16.45
C PHE A 219 18.93 9.31 -16.42
N ASN A 220 18.53 8.78 -15.27
CA ASN A 220 17.87 7.47 -15.23
C ASN A 220 16.50 7.63 -15.91
N ILE A 221 16.39 7.22 -17.18
CA ILE A 221 15.10 7.17 -17.87
C ILE A 221 14.37 5.90 -17.40
N PHE A 222 13.34 6.07 -16.59
CA PHE A 222 12.41 5.02 -16.21
C PHE A 222 11.26 5.00 -17.21
N VAL A 223 11.13 3.90 -17.96
CA VAL A 223 9.89 3.62 -18.69
C VAL A 223 9.06 2.69 -17.81
N LEU A 224 8.12 3.26 -17.07
CA LEU A 224 7.09 2.46 -16.39
C LEU A 224 6.05 2.09 -17.45
N SER A 225 6.14 0.89 -18.01
CA SER A 225 5.07 0.36 -18.86
C SER A 225 3.93 -0.06 -17.95
N VAL A 226 3.00 0.86 -17.67
CA VAL A 226 1.83 0.55 -16.85
C VAL A 226 0.84 -0.22 -17.71
N PHE A 227 0.64 -1.50 -17.40
CA PHE A 227 -0.45 -2.26 -18.01
C PHE A 227 -1.77 -1.67 -17.51
N LYS A 228 -2.70 -1.35 -18.42
CA LYS A 228 -4.08 -1.06 -18.02
C LYS A 228 -4.58 -2.27 -17.23
N CYS A 229 -4.95 -2.03 -15.97
CA CYS A 229 -5.52 -3.05 -15.10
C CYS A 229 -6.95 -3.36 -15.59
N THR A 230 -7.06 -4.11 -16.68
CA THR A 230 -8.35 -4.49 -17.28
C THR A 230 -8.82 -5.88 -16.79
N VAL A 231 -7.99 -6.62 -16.05
CA VAL A 231 -8.19 -8.07 -15.85
C VAL A 231 -8.97 -8.43 -14.58
N ALA A 232 -9.07 -7.55 -13.57
CA ALA A 232 -9.85 -7.84 -12.36
C ALA A 232 -11.33 -7.38 -12.43
N CYS A 233 -11.63 -6.30 -13.15
CA CYS A 233 -13.00 -5.77 -13.23
C CYS A 233 -13.95 -6.61 -14.08
N ILE A 234 -13.44 -7.41 -15.03
CA ILE A 234 -14.31 -8.21 -15.92
C ILE A 234 -14.93 -9.41 -15.18
N TYR A 235 -14.27 -9.96 -14.15
CA TYR A 235 -14.84 -11.07 -13.37
C TYR A 235 -15.74 -10.62 -12.22
N PHE A 236 -15.52 -9.43 -11.66
CA PHE A 236 -16.36 -8.91 -10.57
C PHE A 236 -17.65 -8.23 -11.04
N HIS A 237 -17.72 -7.76 -12.29
CA HIS A 237 -18.92 -7.10 -12.82
C HIS A 237 -19.92 -8.05 -13.51
N SER A 238 -19.64 -9.37 -13.51
CA SER A 238 -20.56 -10.39 -14.03
C SER A 238 -21.34 -11.14 -12.94
N MET A 239 -21.38 -10.60 -11.72
CA MET A 239 -22.13 -11.15 -10.58
C MET A 239 -23.18 -10.16 -10.03
N GLU A 240 -23.66 -9.23 -10.86
CA GLU A 240 -24.90 -8.46 -10.63
C GLU A 240 -25.94 -8.81 -11.70
#